data_AF-A0A3B9AEA6-F1
#
_entry.id   AF-A0A3B9AEA6-F1
#
_cell.length_a   1.000
_cell.length_b   1.000
_cell.length_c   1.000
_cell.angle_alpha   90.00
_cell.angle_beta   90.00
_cell.angle_gamma   90.00
#
_symmetry.space_group_name_H-M   'P 1'
#
loop_
_entity.id
_entity.type
_entity.pdbx_description
1 polymer ?
#
loop_
_entity_poly.entity_id
_entity_poly.type
_entity_poly.pdbx_seq_one_letter_code
_entity_poly.pdbx_strand_id
1 'polypeptide(L)'
;LGLGTVLSFNDWAEFKLAGMTFFDAADFLTSRIMLPLTGLFIAIFVGWVLTPAISRQALNGEGSRIWSLWFGVLRYVCPPAIAVVLLMGLYDSFV
;
A
#
# COMPACT_ATOMS: atom_id res chain seq x y z
N LEU A 1 -11.94 15.56 -13.35
CA LEU A 1 -11.83 14.10 -13.13
C LEU A 1 -13.14 13.37 -13.47
N GLY A 2 -14.29 13.79 -12.91
CA GLY A 2 -15.58 13.12 -13.17
C GLY A 2 -16.12 13.15 -14.62
N LEU A 3 -15.79 14.17 -15.43
CA LEU A 3 -16.18 14.22 -16.84
C LEU A 3 -15.31 13.32 -17.73
N GLY A 4 -14.04 13.12 -17.37
CA GLY A 4 -13.12 12.25 -18.11
C GLY A 4 -13.42 10.75 -17.93
N THR A 5 -13.96 10.37 -16.76
CA THR A 5 -14.46 9.01 -16.52
C THR A 5 -15.68 8.70 -17.38
N VAL A 6 -16.65 9.62 -17.46
CA VAL A 6 -17.89 9.44 -18.26
C VAL A 6 -17.60 9.39 -19.76
N LEU A 7 -16.63 10.18 -20.25
CA LEU A 7 -16.21 10.17 -21.65
C LEU A 7 -15.39 8.93 -22.06
N SER A 8 -14.71 8.25 -21.10
CA SER A 8 -14.01 6.99 -21.39
C SER A 8 -14.96 5.82 -21.67
N PHE A 9 -16.24 5.95 -21.29
CA PHE A 9 -17.30 4.97 -21.57
C PHE A 9 -18.01 5.20 -22.93
N ASN A 10 -17.67 6.24 -23.70
CA ASN A 10 -18.39 6.58 -24.94
C ASN A 10 -17.50 6.67 -26.20
N ASP A 11 -16.65 7.69 -26.34
CA ASP A 11 -15.92 7.96 -27.62
C ASP A 11 -14.44 7.52 -27.61
N TRP A 12 -13.82 7.35 -26.44
CA TRP A 12 -12.41 6.96 -26.32
C TRP A 12 -12.18 5.46 -26.05
N ALA A 13 -13.20 4.63 -26.32
CA ALA A 13 -13.12 3.17 -26.19
C ALA A 13 -12.20 2.51 -27.25
N GLU A 14 -11.72 3.25 -28.24
CA GLU A 14 -10.86 2.74 -29.32
C GLU A 14 -9.34 2.80 -29.01
N PHE A 15 -8.90 3.62 -28.05
CA PHE A 15 -7.50 3.61 -27.59
C PHE A 15 -7.30 2.56 -26.49
N LYS A 16 -7.47 1.29 -26.86
CA LYS A 16 -7.14 0.13 -26.03
C LYS A 16 -5.65 -0.16 -26.12
N LEU A 17 -4.86 0.37 -25.19
CA LEU A 17 -3.54 -0.22 -24.93
C LEU A 17 -3.78 -1.50 -24.11
N ALA A 18 -3.69 -2.67 -24.75
CA ALA A 18 -3.81 -3.99 -24.12
C ALA A 18 -5.18 -4.35 -23.49
N GLY A 19 -6.28 -3.75 -23.96
CA GLY A 19 -7.64 -4.21 -23.60
C GLY A 19 -8.24 -3.64 -22.30
N MET A 20 -7.53 -2.75 -21.62
CA MET A 20 -8.02 -2.02 -20.43
C MET A 20 -8.21 -0.54 -20.75
N THR A 21 -9.23 0.10 -20.18
CA THR A 21 -9.38 1.56 -20.32
C THR A 21 -8.30 2.29 -19.51
N PHE A 22 -7.97 3.53 -19.87
CA PHE A 22 -7.04 4.35 -19.07
C PHE A 22 -7.49 4.49 -17.61
N PHE A 23 -8.80 4.45 -17.37
CA PHE A 23 -9.37 4.48 -16.03
C PHE A 23 -9.11 3.18 -15.26
N ASP A 24 -9.28 2.01 -15.90
CA ASP A 24 -9.00 0.71 -15.27
C ASP A 24 -7.52 0.58 -14.91
N ALA A 25 -6.61 1.06 -15.77
CA ALA A 25 -5.18 1.08 -15.48
C ALA A 25 -4.84 2.00 -14.28
N ALA A 26 -5.50 3.16 -14.19
CA ALA A 26 -5.31 4.10 -13.08
C ALA A 26 -5.90 3.56 -11.77
N ASP A 27 -7.07 2.91 -11.81
CA ASP A 27 -7.69 2.26 -10.66
C ASP A 27 -6.84 1.06 -10.18
N PHE A 28 -6.36 0.24 -11.10
CA PHE A 28 -5.44 -0.85 -10.80
C PHE A 28 -4.15 -0.36 -10.11
N LEU A 29 -3.51 0.66 -10.68
CA LEU A 29 -2.29 1.26 -10.12
C LEU A 29 -2.53 1.83 -8.71
N THR A 30 -3.69 2.44 -8.48
CA THR A 30 -3.99 3.06 -7.19
C THR A 30 -4.40 2.02 -6.14
N SER A 31 -5.36 1.17 -6.47
CA SER A 31 -5.97 0.23 -5.52
C SER A 31 -5.07 -0.96 -5.21
N ARG A 32 -4.30 -1.45 -6.19
CA ARG A 32 -3.48 -2.67 -6.01
C ARG A 32 -1.99 -2.41 -5.81
N ILE A 33 -1.47 -1.26 -6.25
CA ILE A 33 -0.04 -0.94 -6.10
C ILE A 33 0.17 0.16 -5.07
N MET A 34 -0.43 1.34 -5.22
CA MET A 34 -0.18 2.49 -4.32
C MET A 34 -0.54 2.19 -2.85
N LEU A 35 -1.67 1.52 -2.58
CA LEU A 35 -2.10 1.19 -1.22
C LEU A 35 -1.08 0.30 -0.47
N PRO A 36 -0.74 -0.91 -0.95
CA PRO A 36 0.24 -1.75 -0.27
C PRO A 36 1.65 -1.13 -0.31
N LEU A 37 2.02 -0.41 -1.36
CA LEU A 37 3.32 0.28 -1.44
C LEU A 37 3.45 1.34 -0.34
N THR A 38 2.41 2.15 -0.12
CA THR A 38 2.37 3.16 0.95
C THR A 38 2.47 2.48 2.33
N GLY A 39 1.73 1.39 2.53
CA GLY A 39 1.81 0.59 3.77
C GLY A 39 3.23 0.03 4.01
N LEU A 40 3.90 -0.44 2.96
CA LEU A 40 5.25 -0.98 3.05
C LEU A 40 6.26 0.10 3.47
N PHE A 41 6.19 1.28 2.84
CA PHE A 41 7.03 2.40 3.22
C PHE A 41 6.81 2.85 4.67
N ILE A 42 5.56 2.91 5.13
CA ILE A 42 5.25 3.24 6.52
C ILE A 42 5.81 2.17 7.47
N ALA A 43 5.63 0.88 7.17
CA ALA A 43 6.14 -0.21 8.00
C ALA A 43 7.67 -0.18 8.12
N ILE A 44 8.37 0.06 7.01
CA ILE A 44 9.84 0.20 7.01
C ILE A 44 10.25 1.45 7.79
N PHE A 45 9.58 2.59 7.56
CA PHE A 45 9.88 3.83 8.26
C PHE A 45 9.71 3.68 9.78
N VAL A 46 8.58 3.11 10.23
CA VAL A 46 8.31 2.91 11.65
C VAL A 46 9.23 1.85 12.26
N GLY A 47 9.50 0.75 11.57
CA GLY A 47 10.30 -0.34 12.12
C GLY A 47 11.81 -0.08 12.13
N TRP A 48 12.32 0.74 11.19
CA TRP A 48 13.76 0.88 10.95
C TRP A 48 14.28 2.32 11.04
N VAL A 49 13.46 3.32 10.72
CA VAL A 49 13.88 4.74 10.72
C VAL A 49 13.45 5.46 11.99
N LEU A 50 12.30 5.10 12.56
CA LEU A 50 11.77 5.76 13.76
C LEU A 50 12.59 5.43 15.00
N THR A 51 13.09 6.48 15.67
CA THR A 51 13.84 6.34 16.91
C THR A 51 12.95 5.76 18.03
N PRO A 52 13.42 4.74 18.78
CA PRO A 52 12.65 4.12 19.86
C PRO A 52 12.08 5.11 20.89
N ALA A 53 12.82 6.19 21.17
CA ALA A 53 12.42 7.24 22.09
C ALA A 53 11.11 7.94 21.68
N ILE A 54 10.92 8.24 20.39
CA ILE A 54 9.70 8.88 19.86
C ILE A 54 8.53 7.89 19.90
N SER A 55 8.78 6.62 19.55
CA SER A 55 7.74 5.59 19.55
C SER A 55 7.23 5.25 20.96
N ARG A 56 8.10 5.28 21.98
CA ARG A 56 7.72 5.09 23.39
C ARG A 56 6.88 6.25 23.92
N GLN A 57 7.19 7.47 23.50
CA GLN A 57 6.45 8.66 23.87
C GLN A 57 5.05 8.68 23.23
N ALA A 58 4.93 8.18 21.99
CA ALA A 58 3.66 8.04 21.29
C ALA A 58 2.70 7.02 21.94
N LEU A 59 3.22 6.00 22.63
CA LEU A 59 2.42 4.99 23.36
C LEU A 59 2.10 5.38 24.81
N ASN A 60 2.26 6.65 25.22
CA ASN A 60 1.84 7.17 26.53
C ASN A 60 2.28 6.33 27.76
N GLY A 61 3.46 5.72 27.71
CA GLY A 61 4.00 4.99 28.86
C GLY A 61 3.37 3.60 29.11
N GLU A 62 2.67 3.01 28.14
CA GLU A 62 2.28 1.60 28.23
C GLU A 62 3.50 0.71 28.49
N GLY A 63 3.33 -0.27 29.38
CA GLY A 63 4.42 -1.06 29.94
C GLY A 63 5.41 -1.56 28.89
N SER A 64 6.71 -1.48 29.20
CA SER A 64 7.83 -1.72 28.27
C SER A 64 7.73 -3.01 27.45
N ARG A 65 6.98 -4.01 27.92
CA ARG A 65 6.78 -5.30 27.26
C ARG A 65 5.81 -5.23 26.07
N ILE A 66 4.70 -4.50 26.20
CA ILE A 66 3.71 -4.30 25.13
C ILE A 66 4.32 -3.50 23.99
N TRP A 67 5.06 -2.44 24.31
CA TRP A 67 5.81 -1.67 23.32
C TRP A 67 6.81 -2.55 22.54
N SER A 68 7.59 -3.39 23.23
CA SER A 68 8.58 -4.24 22.55
C SER A 68 7.96 -5.28 21.63
N LEU A 69 6.79 -5.83 21.99
CA LEU A 69 6.03 -6.76 21.16
C LEU A 69 5.45 -6.05 19.94
N TRP A 70 4.79 -4.92 20.13
CA TRP A 70 4.23 -4.12 19.04
C TRP A 70 5.30 -3.66 18.04
N PHE A 71 6.42 -3.15 18.53
CA PHE A 71 7.53 -2.72 17.69
C PHE A 71 8.19 -3.91 16.97
N GLY A 72 8.28 -5.07 17.62
CA GLY A 72 8.73 -6.31 17.00
C GLY A 72 7.82 -6.75 15.85
N VAL A 73 6.51 -6.70 16.03
CA VAL A 73 5.53 -7.04 14.98
C VAL A 73 5.66 -6.07 13.79
N LEU A 74 5.74 -4.77 14.06
CA LEU A 74 5.90 -3.76 13.00
C LEU A 74 7.21 -3.88 12.23
N ARG A 75 8.29 -4.32 12.88
CA ARG A 75 9.60 -4.45 12.25
C ARG A 75 9.77 -5.77 11.48
N TYR A 76 9.21 -6.87 11.99
CA TYR A 76 9.48 -8.21 11.45
C TYR A 76 8.28 -8.87 10.76
N VAL A 77 7.05 -8.55 11.13
CA VAL A 77 5.84 -9.22 10.60
C VAL A 77 5.19 -8.36 9.52
N CYS A 78 5.03 -7.05 9.76
CA CYS A 78 4.34 -6.17 8.83
C CYS A 78 5.05 -6.01 7.46
N PRO A 79 6.38 -5.79 7.36
CA PRO A 79 7.03 -5.62 6.07
C PRO A 79 6.90 -6.84 5.14
N PRO A 80 7.17 -8.08 5.59
CA PRO A 80 6.99 -9.24 4.71
C PRO A 80 5.52 -9.52 4.40
N ALA A 81 4.58 -9.29 5.32
CA ALA A 81 3.16 -9.46 5.05
C ALA A 81 2.68 -8.51 3.93
N ILE A 82 3.06 -7.23 4.00
CA ILE A 82 2.69 -6.24 2.98
C ILE A 82 3.40 -6.52 1.66
N ALA A 83 4.66 -6.96 1.69
CA ALA A 83 5.37 -7.38 0.49
C ALA A 83 4.69 -8.57 -0.21
N VAL A 84 4.20 -9.56 0.56
CA VAL A 84 3.42 -10.69 0.01
C VAL A 84 2.13 -10.20 -0.63
N VAL A 85 1.37 -9.30 0.02
CA VAL A 85 0.15 -8.72 -0.55
C VAL A 85 0.44 -7.99 -1.86
N LEU A 86 1.53 -7.22 -1.92
CA LEU A 86 1.95 -6.51 -3.13
C LEU A 86 2.30 -7.50 -4.26
N LEU A 87 3.05 -8.56 -3.95
CA LEU A 87 3.39 -9.61 -4.92
C LEU A 87 2.16 -10.38 -5.42
N MET A 88 1.22 -10.70 -4.52
CA MET A 88 -0.04 -11.38 -4.88
C MET A 88 -0.91 -10.49 -5.76
N GLY A 89 -1.05 -9.21 -5.40
CA GLY A 89 -1.79 -8.23 -6.18
C GLY A 89 -1.20 -8.00 -7.58
N LEU A 90 0.14 -8.11 -7.70
CA LEU A 90 0.83 -8.06 -8.98
C LEU A 90 0.56 -9.34 -9.79
N TYR A 91 0.67 -10.52 -9.18
CA TYR A 91 0.42 -11.79 -9.84
C TYR A 91 -1.00 -11.90 -10.41
N ASP A 92 -2.01 -11.52 -9.62
CA ASP A 92 -3.43 -11.51 -10.00
C ASP A 92 -3.76 -10.47 -11.09
N SER A 93 -2.82 -9.57 -11.41
CA SER A 93 -2.97 -8.64 -12.53
C SER A 93 -2.54 -9.21 -13.87
N PHE A 94 -1.57 -10.14 -13.85
CA PHE A 94 -0.93 -10.67 -15.06
C PHE A 94 -1.48 -12.04 -15.47
N VAL A 95 -2.30 -12.66 -14.62
CA VAL A 95 -3.05 -13.92 -14.85
C VAL A 95 -4.52 -13.61 -14.99
#